data_AF-A0A553DXJ4-F1
#
_entry.id   AF-A0A553DXJ4-F1
#
_cell.length_a   1.000
_cell.length_b   1.000
_cell.length_c   1.000
_cell.angle_alpha   90.00
_cell.angle_beta   90.00
_cell.angle_gamma   90.00
#
_symmetry.space_group_name_H-M   'P 1'
#
loop_
_entity.id
_entity.type
_entity.pdbx_description
1 polymer ?
#
loop_
_entity_poly.entity_id
_entity_poly.type
_entity_poly.pdbx_seq_one_letter_code
_entity_poly.pdbx_strand_id
1 'polypeptide(L)'
;MPTYNQEIISEFITELKDFFGSPLTLIKIDAKIIDFNIDENVWRKESGSSIAEMIEFSKLYHNENDFDKIVFKILNYYSNI
;
A
#
# COMPACT_ATOMS: atom_id res chain seq x y z
N MET A 1 -2.59 -15.68 8.92
CA MET A 1 -3.65 -14.69 9.21
C MET A 1 -3.10 -13.30 8.93
N PRO A 2 -3.91 -12.33 8.50
CA PRO A 2 -3.49 -10.94 8.51
C PRO A 2 -2.97 -10.55 9.90
N THR A 3 -1.91 -9.77 9.94
CA THR A 3 -1.32 -9.26 11.19
C THR A 3 -2.30 -8.30 11.88
N TYR A 4 -2.18 -8.13 13.21
CA TYR A 4 -2.94 -7.13 13.97
C TYR A 4 -2.76 -5.70 13.46
N ASN A 5 -1.67 -5.45 12.72
CA ASN A 5 -1.31 -4.16 12.14
C ASN A 5 -2.35 -3.59 11.17
N GLN A 6 -3.36 -4.38 10.76
CA GLN A 6 -4.47 -3.91 9.93
C GLN A 6 -5.49 -3.02 10.68
N GLU A 7 -5.46 -2.99 12.02
CA GLU A 7 -6.34 -2.11 12.82
C GLU A 7 -5.80 -0.68 12.90
N ILE A 8 -4.48 -0.49 12.72
CA ILE A 8 -3.81 0.81 12.84
C ILE A 8 -3.17 1.16 11.50
N ILE A 9 -3.77 2.13 10.79
CA ILE A 9 -3.37 2.51 9.43
C ILE A 9 -1.88 2.85 9.33
N SER A 10 -1.28 3.50 10.34
CA SER A 10 0.15 3.82 10.33
C SER A 10 1.05 2.58 10.45
N GLU A 11 0.63 1.57 11.21
CA GLU A 11 1.36 0.31 11.33
C GLU A 11 1.23 -0.51 10.05
N PHE A 12 0.03 -0.55 9.46
CA PHE A 12 -0.20 -1.16 8.15
C PHE A 12 0.68 -0.54 7.05
N ILE A 13 0.74 0.79 6.97
CA ILE A 13 1.59 1.50 6.00
C ILE A 13 3.07 1.17 6.22
N THR A 14 3.51 1.11 7.47
CA THR A 14 4.88 0.73 7.81
C THR A 14 5.19 -0.67 7.31
N GLU A 15 4.33 -1.65 7.60
CA GLU A 15 4.52 -3.03 7.15
C GLU A 15 4.58 -3.15 5.62
N LEU A 16 3.73 -2.42 4.89
CA LEU A 16 3.76 -2.40 3.43
C LEU A 16 5.07 -1.82 2.88
N LYS A 17 5.55 -0.72 3.47
CA LYS A 17 6.82 -0.10 3.09
C LYS A 17 8.02 -0.97 3.46
N ASP A 18 7.96 -1.70 4.55
CA ASP A 18 9.03 -2.63 4.93
C ASP A 18 9.06 -3.83 3.98
N PHE A 19 7.90 -4.32 3.56
CA PHE A 19 7.80 -5.46 2.65
C PHE A 19 8.13 -5.11 1.20
N PHE A 20 7.47 -4.09 0.63
CA PHE A 20 7.62 -3.71 -0.78
C PHE A 20 8.74 -2.68 -1.01
N GLY A 21 8.99 -1.81 -0.03
CA GLY A 21 10.07 -0.82 -0.05
C GLY A 21 9.57 0.61 0.17
N SER A 22 10.47 1.46 0.66
CA SER A 22 10.24 2.90 0.91
C SER A 22 11.15 3.76 0.01
N PRO A 23 10.64 4.70 -0.82
CA PRO A 23 9.22 4.99 -1.05
C PRO A 23 8.50 3.82 -1.71
N LEU A 24 7.18 3.71 -1.50
CA LEU A 24 6.33 2.66 -2.06
C LEU A 24 5.90 3.05 -3.48
N THR A 25 6.32 2.28 -4.49
CA THR A 25 6.11 2.59 -5.91
C THR A 25 5.66 1.35 -6.69
N LEU A 26 5.00 1.55 -7.84
CA LEU A 26 4.60 0.46 -8.75
C LEU A 26 5.77 -0.47 -9.08
N ILE A 27 6.92 0.10 -9.46
CA ILE A 27 8.14 -0.66 -9.79
C ILE A 27 8.55 -1.59 -8.65
N LYS A 28 8.49 -1.12 -7.40
CA LYS A 28 8.88 -1.92 -6.24
C LYS A 28 7.85 -2.99 -5.87
N ILE A 29 6.57 -2.69 -6.06
CA ILE A 29 5.49 -3.67 -5.89
C ILE A 29 5.65 -4.79 -6.91
N ASP A 30 5.86 -4.45 -8.18
CA ASP A 30 6.00 -5.41 -9.28
C ASP A 30 7.31 -6.23 -9.21
N ALA A 31 8.39 -5.63 -8.70
CA ALA A 31 9.67 -6.30 -8.52
C ALA A 31 9.67 -7.32 -7.37
N LYS A 32 8.65 -7.32 -6.51
CA LYS A 32 8.62 -8.20 -5.35
C LYS A 32 8.23 -9.62 -5.76
N ILE A 33 9.18 -10.55 -5.62
CA ILE A 33 8.92 -11.98 -5.76
C ILE A 33 8.26 -12.47 -4.45
N ILE A 34 7.13 -13.16 -4.60
CA ILE A 34 6.31 -13.62 -3.47
C ILE A 34 6.38 -15.13 -3.39
N ASP A 35 6.85 -15.64 -2.26
CA ASP A 35 6.78 -17.06 -1.94
C ASP A 35 5.42 -17.37 -1.31
N PHE A 36 4.57 -18.07 -2.07
CA PHE A 36 3.22 -18.45 -1.63
C PHE A 36 3.21 -19.59 -0.61
N ASN A 37 4.36 -20.19 -0.28
CA ASN A 37 4.47 -21.15 0.82
C ASN A 37 4.50 -20.47 2.21
N ILE A 38 4.55 -19.13 2.26
CA ILE A 38 4.50 -18.34 3.48
C ILE A 38 3.08 -17.76 3.61
N ASP A 39 2.34 -18.16 4.65
CA ASP A 39 0.92 -17.77 4.81
C ASP A 39 0.66 -16.26 4.83
N GLU A 40 1.60 -15.45 5.33
CA GLU A 40 1.47 -13.99 5.35
C GLU A 40 1.65 -13.34 3.97
N ASN A 41 2.20 -14.04 2.99
CA ASN A 41 2.51 -13.47 1.69
C ASN A 41 1.27 -13.35 0.78
N VAL A 42 0.21 -14.11 1.05
CA VAL A 42 -1.04 -14.07 0.28
C VAL A 42 -1.69 -12.69 0.41
N TRP A 43 -1.96 -12.24 1.64
CA TRP A 43 -2.62 -10.95 1.86
C TRP A 43 -1.71 -9.77 1.47
N ARG A 44 -0.39 -9.92 1.62
CA ARG A 44 0.58 -8.92 1.15
C ARG A 44 0.49 -8.75 -0.36
N LYS A 45 0.38 -9.85 -1.13
CA LYS A 45 0.18 -9.79 -2.59
C LYS A 45 -1.09 -9.05 -2.96
N GLU A 46 -2.22 -9.42 -2.35
CA GLU A 46 -3.51 -8.77 -2.58
C GLU A 46 -3.44 -7.27 -2.27
N SER A 47 -2.88 -6.92 -1.12
CA SER A 47 -2.69 -5.52 -0.70
C SER A 47 -1.80 -4.76 -1.68
N GLY A 48 -0.71 -5.37 -2.15
CA GLY A 48 0.17 -4.79 -3.16
C GLY A 48 -0.56 -4.47 -4.46
N SER A 49 -1.42 -5.37 -4.94
CA SER A 49 -2.24 -5.12 -6.14
C SER A 49 -3.22 -3.95 -5.93
N SER A 50 -3.93 -3.89 -4.80
CA SER A 50 -4.85 -2.78 -4.51
C SER A 50 -4.13 -1.43 -4.38
N ILE A 51 -2.93 -1.42 -3.80
CA ILE A 51 -2.12 -0.20 -3.72
C ILE A 51 -1.63 0.23 -5.10
N ALA A 52 -1.24 -0.72 -5.95
CA ALA A 52 -0.86 -0.41 -7.32
C ALA A 52 -2.01 0.26 -8.09
N GLU A 53 -3.21 -0.31 -8.02
CA GLU A 53 -4.42 0.28 -8.61
C GLU A 53 -4.71 1.68 -8.04
N MET A 54 -4.57 1.88 -6.73
CA MET A 54 -4.75 3.19 -6.09
C MET A 54 -3.76 4.23 -6.65
N ILE A 55 -2.48 3.88 -6.81
CA ILE A 55 -1.45 4.75 -7.38
C ILE A 55 -1.76 5.06 -8.84
N GLU A 56 -2.20 4.07 -9.63
CA GLU A 56 -2.57 4.25 -11.04
C GLU A 56 -3.78 5.18 -11.20
N PHE A 57 -4.85 4.97 -10.42
CA PHE A 57 -6.02 5.85 -10.45
C PHE A 57 -5.68 7.26 -10.00
N SER A 58 -4.91 7.42 -8.94
CA SER A 58 -4.47 8.74 -8.50
C SER A 58 -3.63 9.44 -9.58
N LYS A 59 -2.74 8.72 -10.26
CA LYS A 59 -1.97 9.27 -11.37
C LYS A 59 -2.88 9.71 -12.51
N LEU A 60 -3.87 8.87 -12.87
CA LEU A 60 -4.78 9.12 -13.98
C LEU A 60 -5.71 10.32 -13.73
N TYR A 61 -6.31 10.41 -12.54
CA TYR A 61 -7.36 11.39 -12.25
C TYR A 61 -6.87 12.63 -11.48
N HIS A 62 -5.72 12.53 -10.80
CA HIS A 62 -5.22 13.59 -9.92
C HIS A 62 -3.75 13.98 -10.19
N ASN A 63 -3.10 13.38 -11.20
CA ASN A 63 -1.69 13.60 -11.54
C ASN A 63 -0.74 13.47 -10.33
N GLU A 64 -1.07 12.53 -9.43
CA GLU A 64 -0.31 12.26 -8.20
C GLU A 64 -0.01 10.76 -8.15
N ASN A 65 1.26 10.40 -8.05
CA ASN A 65 1.72 9.01 -7.95
C ASN A 65 2.58 8.74 -6.71
N ASP A 66 2.74 9.73 -5.84
CA ASP A 66 3.40 9.58 -4.54
C ASP A 66 2.43 8.96 -3.54
N PHE A 67 2.69 7.71 -3.16
CA PHE A 67 1.85 6.95 -2.24
C PHE A 67 1.55 7.71 -0.93
N ASP A 68 2.54 8.39 -0.35
CA ASP A 68 2.37 9.07 0.94
C ASP A 68 1.47 10.29 0.81
N LYS A 69 1.59 11.04 -0.28
CA LYS A 69 0.68 12.16 -0.58
C LYS A 69 -0.74 11.69 -0.87
N ILE A 70 -0.90 10.55 -1.54
CA ILE A 70 -2.22 9.96 -1.83
C ILE A 70 -2.92 9.60 -0.52
N VAL A 71 -2.24 8.81 0.32
CA VAL A 71 -2.76 8.40 1.63
C VAL A 71 -3.06 9.60 2.51
N PHE A 72 -2.16 10.59 2.56
CA PHE A 72 -2.39 11.82 3.33
C PHE A 72 -3.67 12.54 2.88
N LYS A 73 -3.89 12.69 1.57
CA LYS A 73 -5.11 13.32 1.03
C LYS A 73 -6.37 12.54 1.42
N ILE A 74 -6.35 11.21 1.33
CA ILE A 74 -7.47 10.33 1.73
C ILE A 74 -7.75 10.48 3.22
N LEU A 75 -6.74 10.34 4.08
CA LEU A 75 -6.90 10.45 5.53
C LEU A 75 -7.39 11.83 5.94
N ASN A 76 -6.85 12.89 5.32
CA ASN A 76 -7.30 14.25 5.58
C ASN A 76 -8.77 14.45 5.16
N TYR A 77 -9.23 13.84 4.07
CA TYR A 77 -10.63 13.91 3.67
C TYR A 77 -11.57 13.29 4.73
N TYR A 78 -11.22 12.13 5.28
CA TYR A 78 -12.05 11.42 6.26
C TYR A 78 -11.86 11.88 7.72
N SER A 79 -10.75 12.53 8.04
CA SER A 79 -10.48 13.04 9.39
C SER A 79 -11.11 14.40 9.66
N ASN A 80 -11.61 15.10 8.63
CA ASN A 80 -12.30 16.39 8.75
C ASN A 80 -13.80 16.23 9.05
N ILE A 81 -14.16 15.32 9.96
CA ILE A 81 -15.50 15.23 10.57
C ILE A 81 -15.47 15.91 11.93
#